data_AF-A0AAV4HQ48-F1
#
_entry.id   AF-A0AAV4HQ48-F1
#
_cell.length_a   1.000
_cell.length_b   1.000
_cell.length_c   1.000
_cell.angle_alpha   90.00
_cell.angle_beta   90.00
_cell.angle_gamma   90.00
#
_symmetry.space_group_name_H-M   'P 1'
#
loop_
_entity.id
_entity.type
_entity.pdbx_description
1 polymer ?
#
loop_
_entity_poly.entity_id
_entity_poly.type
_entity_poly.pdbx_seq_one_letter_code
_entity_poly.pdbx_strand_id
1 'polypeptide(L)'
;MASTSTLYRKRLKEERPEDYARYLERQRVQSKKRLEEEKRRLQEETLTTAQINMIEERKKKKRECARAYYLKKKAALGRQTRNSKKAGVPTSSKLEKRPRDMTEEELRAYKARERKRQRDSRSSQKKTAGSTFVLFCCCF
;
A
#
# COMPACT_ATOMS: atom_id res chain seq x y z
N MET A 1 11.39 -18.98 5.55
CA MET A 1 11.98 -19.08 6.91
C MET A 1 12.05 -17.68 7.53
N ALA A 2 11.65 -17.53 8.79
CA ALA A 2 11.76 -16.24 9.49
C ALA A 2 13.22 -15.95 9.86
N SER A 3 13.61 -14.68 9.89
CA SER A 3 14.98 -14.31 10.29
C SER A 3 15.20 -14.55 11.79
N THR A 4 16.44 -14.80 12.19
CA THR A 4 16.84 -14.94 13.61
C THR A 4 16.36 -13.76 14.47
N SER A 5 16.42 -12.54 13.92
CA SER A 5 15.94 -11.32 14.59
C SER A 5 14.41 -11.21 14.70
N THR A 6 13.63 -11.88 13.83
CA THR A 6 12.18 -11.96 13.99
C THR A 6 11.79 -13.03 14.99
N LEU A 7 12.51 -14.15 15.03
CA LEU A 7 12.31 -15.20 16.04
C LEU A 7 12.64 -14.70 17.45
N TYR A 8 13.75 -13.98 17.61
CA TYR A 8 14.12 -13.36 18.89
C TYR A 8 13.04 -12.40 19.43
N ARG A 9 12.49 -11.53 18.56
CA ARG A 9 11.41 -10.61 18.96
C ARG A 9 10.12 -11.32 19.36
N LYS A 10 9.81 -12.45 18.72
CA LYS A 10 8.66 -13.28 19.10
C LYS A 10 8.86 -13.90 20.48
N ARG A 11 10.01 -14.55 20.70
CA ARG A 11 10.38 -15.13 22.01
C ARG A 11 10.36 -14.08 23.11
N LEU A 12 10.97 -12.91 22.87
CA LEU A 12 11.00 -11.83 23.86
C LEU A 12 9.59 -11.34 24.22
N LYS A 13 8.68 -11.26 23.25
CA LYS A 13 7.28 -10.87 23.48
C LYS A 13 6.50 -11.92 24.28
N GLU A 14 6.77 -13.20 24.05
CA GLU A 14 6.08 -14.33 24.67
C GLU A 14 6.62 -14.62 26.08
N GLU A 15 7.95 -14.59 26.27
CA GLU A 15 8.61 -14.95 27.52
C GLU A 15 8.75 -13.76 28.49
N ARG A 16 9.00 -12.54 27.99
CA ARG A 16 9.31 -11.35 28.81
C ARG A 16 8.70 -10.07 28.22
N PRO A 17 7.37 -9.87 28.35
CA PRO A 17 6.67 -8.76 27.71
C PRO A 17 7.13 -7.37 28.16
N GLU A 18 7.58 -7.23 29.41
CA GLU A 18 8.12 -5.97 29.94
C GLU A 18 9.44 -5.57 29.25
N ASP A 19 10.34 -6.53 29.04
CA ASP A 19 11.59 -6.30 28.31
C ASP A 19 11.33 -6.01 26.83
N TYR A 20 10.31 -6.64 26.25
CA TYR A 20 9.84 -6.30 24.91
C TYR A 20 9.32 -4.86 24.83
N ALA A 21 8.56 -4.40 25.82
CA ALA A 21 8.08 -3.01 25.90
C ALA A 21 9.25 -2.01 25.98
N ARG A 22 10.23 -2.25 26.86
CA ARG A 22 11.46 -1.45 26.97
C ARG A 22 12.27 -1.43 25.68
N TYR A 23 12.37 -2.58 25.01
CA TYR A 23 13.02 -2.68 23.70
C TYR A 23 12.32 -1.80 22.65
N LEU A 24 10.98 -1.80 22.61
CA LEU A 24 10.21 -0.97 21.69
C LEU A 24 10.36 0.53 22.01
N GLU A 25 10.37 0.91 23.28
CA GLU A 25 10.61 2.29 23.69
C GLU A 25 12.00 2.78 23.27
N ARG A 26 13.04 1.97 23.49
CA ARG A 26 14.39 2.27 23.03
C ARG A 26 14.44 2.48 21.52
N GLN A 27 13.76 1.63 20.75
CA GLN A 27 13.65 1.77 19.29
C GLN A 27 12.93 3.06 18.87
N ARG A 28 11.83 3.40 19.53
CA ARG A 28 11.08 4.65 19.27
C ARG A 28 11.94 5.88 19.55
N VAL A 29 12.64 5.92 20.68
CA VAL A 29 13.51 7.04 21.05
C VAL A 29 14.67 7.18 20.07
N GLN A 30 15.35 6.07 19.73
CA GLN A 30 16.44 6.11 18.75
C GLN A 30 15.95 6.54 17.35
N SER A 31 14.80 6.04 16.92
CA SER A 31 14.20 6.44 15.64
C SER A 31 13.83 7.93 15.64
N LYS A 32 13.26 8.44 16.74
CA LYS A 32 12.90 9.85 16.89
C LYS A 32 14.15 10.74 16.83
N LYS A 33 15.19 10.40 17.59
CA LYS A 33 16.49 11.10 17.57
C LYS A 33 17.09 11.13 16.17
N ARG A 34 17.11 10.00 15.46
CA ARG A 34 17.62 9.93 14.07
C ARG A 34 16.83 10.82 13.11
N LEU A 35 15.50 10.82 13.21
CA LEU A 35 14.66 11.66 12.36
C LEU A 35 14.84 13.15 12.67
N GLU A 36 14.99 13.51 13.94
CA GLU A 36 15.28 14.89 14.37
C GLU A 36 16.65 15.34 13.88
N GLU A 37 17.67 14.48 13.98
CA GLU A 37 19.01 14.75 13.46
C GLU A 37 19.03 14.88 11.93
N GLU A 38 18.32 13.99 11.21
CA GLU A 38 18.19 14.09 9.75
C GLU A 38 17.45 15.37 9.33
N LYS A 39 16.41 15.77 10.06
CA LYS A 39 15.73 17.05 9.84
C LYS A 39 16.64 18.24 10.09
N ARG A 40 17.42 18.22 11.18
CA ARG A 40 18.39 19.27 11.48
C ARG A 40 19.45 19.38 10.40
N ARG A 41 20.03 18.25 9.97
CA ARG A 41 20.99 18.23 8.86
C ARG A 41 20.38 18.81 7.58
N LEU A 42 19.14 18.44 7.25
CA LEU A 42 18.44 19.00 6.09
C LEU A 42 18.14 20.51 6.20
N GLN A 43 18.04 21.05 7.42
CA GLN A 43 17.81 22.48 7.67
C GLN A 43 19.12 23.28 7.71
N GLU A 44 20.18 22.68 8.25
CA GLU A 44 21.52 23.26 8.38
C GLU A 44 22.31 23.19 7.05
N GLU A 45 22.12 22.12 6.27
CA GLU A 45 22.65 22.00 4.91
C GLU A 45 21.75 22.80 3.96
N THR A 46 22.23 23.94 3.45
CA THR A 46 21.64 24.59 2.28
C THR A 46 21.88 23.69 1.07
N LEU A 47 20.98 22.73 0.85
CA LEU A 47 21.06 21.81 -0.28
C LEU A 47 21.00 22.61 -1.59
N THR A 48 21.94 22.31 -2.49
CA THR A 48 21.88 22.87 -3.84
C THR A 48 20.68 22.30 -4.59
N THR A 49 20.15 23.04 -5.56
CA THR A 49 19.04 22.58 -6.42
C THR A 49 19.32 21.21 -7.06
N ALA A 50 20.56 20.96 -7.45
CA ALA A 50 21.00 19.67 -7.97
C ALA A 50 20.85 18.52 -6.95
N GLN A 51 21.21 18.75 -5.68
CA GLN A 51 21.08 17.75 -4.62
C GLN A 51 19.61 17.46 -4.28
N ILE A 52 18.75 18.50 -4.28
CA ILE A 52 17.30 18.34 -4.11
C ILE A 52 16.72 17.44 -5.21
N ASN A 53 17.05 17.74 -6.47
CA ASN A 53 16.60 16.95 -7.62
C ASN A 53 17.05 15.49 -7.54
N MET A 54 18.30 15.22 -7.12
CA MET A 54 18.77 13.84 -6.91
C MET A 54 17.99 13.10 -5.82
N ILE A 55 17.65 13.78 -4.72
CA ILE A 55 16.86 13.20 -3.63
C ILE A 55 15.45 12.86 -4.12
N GLU A 56 14.83 13.76 -4.89
CA GLU A 56 13.50 13.54 -5.48
C GLU A 56 13.48 12.39 -6.46
N GLU A 57 14.45 12.31 -7.37
CA GLU A 57 14.62 11.20 -8.30
C GLU A 57 14.80 9.86 -7.56
N ARG A 58 15.61 9.85 -6.50
CA ARG A 58 15.78 8.64 -5.66
C ARG A 58 14.48 8.26 -4.96
N LYS A 59 13.70 9.22 -4.46
CA LYS A 59 12.38 8.98 -3.86
C LYS A 59 11.40 8.44 -4.90
N LYS A 60 11.38 8.98 -6.12
CA LYS A 60 10.53 8.54 -7.22
C LYS A 60 10.84 7.09 -7.62
N LYS A 61 12.13 6.75 -7.84
CA LYS A 61 12.57 5.38 -8.11
C LYS A 61 12.15 4.40 -7.02
N LYS A 62 12.33 4.76 -5.74
CA LYS A 62 11.86 3.93 -4.61
C LYS A 62 10.35 3.68 -4.65
N ARG A 63 9.54 4.71 -4.94
CA ARG A 63 8.08 4.58 -5.08
C ARG A 63 7.70 3.67 -6.24
N GLU A 64 8.37 3.79 -7.38
CA GLU A 64 8.15 2.94 -8.55
C GLU A 64 8.49 1.48 -8.27
N CYS A 65 9.65 1.20 -7.66
CA CYS A 65 10.02 -0.15 -7.25
C CYS A 65 9.02 -0.77 -6.26
N ALA A 66 8.59 -0.01 -5.25
CA ALA A 66 7.59 -0.48 -4.29
C ALA A 66 6.23 -0.77 -4.97
N ARG A 67 5.80 0.10 -5.91
CA ARG A 67 4.58 -0.11 -6.70
C ARG A 67 4.69 -1.35 -7.57
N ALA A 68 5.82 -1.57 -8.24
CA ALA A 68 6.05 -2.76 -9.06
C ALA A 68 6.02 -4.04 -8.21
N TYR A 69 6.69 -4.03 -7.05
CA TYR A 69 6.67 -5.14 -6.11
C TYR A 69 5.25 -5.44 -5.62
N TYR A 70 4.49 -4.42 -5.23
CA TYR A 70 3.10 -4.56 -4.80
C TYR A 70 2.23 -5.19 -5.89
N LEU A 71 2.32 -4.70 -7.13
CA LEU A 71 1.57 -5.25 -8.26
C LEU A 71 1.96 -6.71 -8.55
N LYS A 72 3.25 -7.04 -8.50
CA LYS A 72 3.75 -8.41 -8.64
C LYS A 72 3.20 -9.33 -7.56
N LYS A 73 3.25 -8.90 -6.29
CA LYS A 73 2.71 -9.65 -5.15
C LYS A 73 1.20 -9.83 -5.24
N LYS A 74 0.47 -8.77 -5.63
CA LYS A 74 -0.99 -8.83 -5.83
C LYS A 74 -1.36 -9.78 -6.97
N ALA A 75 -0.63 -9.76 -8.08
CA ALA A 75 -0.85 -10.69 -9.19
C ALA A 75 -0.60 -12.15 -8.77
N ALA A 76 0.43 -12.40 -7.96
CA ALA A 76 0.70 -13.73 -7.42
C ALA A 76 -0.40 -14.24 -6.46
N LEU A 77 -0.94 -13.36 -5.62
CA LEU A 77 -2.03 -13.69 -4.67
C LEU A 77 -3.43 -13.69 -5.32
N GLY A 78 -3.59 -13.00 -6.45
CA GLY A 78 -4.87 -12.82 -7.15
C GLY A 78 -5.45 -14.06 -7.80
N ARG A 79 -4.73 -15.19 -7.82
CA ARG A 79 -5.27 -16.50 -8.26
C ARG A 79 -5.92 -17.30 -7.13
N GLN A 80 -5.92 -16.77 -5.91
CA GLN A 80 -6.40 -17.49 -4.71
C GLN A 80 -7.47 -16.72 -3.93
N THR A 81 -8.29 -15.89 -4.59
CA THR A 81 -9.60 -15.56 -4.02
C THR A 81 -10.50 -16.79 -4.17
N ARG A 82 -10.45 -17.62 -3.14
CA ARG A 82 -11.41 -18.64 -2.72
C ARG A 82 -12.84 -18.12 -2.87
N ASN A 83 -13.38 -18.25 -4.09
CA ASN A 83 -14.80 -18.26 -4.46
C ASN A 83 -15.04 -18.51 -5.97
N SER A 84 -14.01 -18.86 -6.75
CA SER A 84 -14.20 -19.38 -8.11
C SER A 84 -14.50 -20.88 -8.10
N LYS A 85 -15.58 -21.26 -7.41
CA LYS A 85 -16.34 -22.48 -7.72
C LYS A 85 -17.81 -22.06 -7.75
N LYS A 86 -18.20 -21.34 -8.81
CA LYS A 86 -19.54 -21.42 -9.41
C LYS A 86 -19.57 -20.63 -10.72
N ALA A 87 -19.98 -21.35 -11.74
CA ALA A 87 -20.42 -20.90 -13.07
C ALA A 87 -19.36 -20.28 -14.00
N GLY A 88 -18.68 -21.18 -14.73
CA GLY A 88 -18.60 -21.18 -16.19
C GLY A 88 -18.92 -19.88 -16.95
N VAL A 89 -18.10 -18.84 -16.79
CA VAL A 89 -17.96 -17.81 -17.81
C VAL A 89 -16.61 -18.05 -18.49
N PRO A 90 -16.57 -18.33 -19.80
CA PRO A 90 -15.31 -18.39 -20.51
C PRO A 90 -14.71 -16.99 -20.41
N THR A 91 -13.58 -16.87 -19.71
CA THR A 91 -12.76 -15.65 -19.78
C THR A 91 -12.30 -15.54 -21.22
N SER A 92 -13.05 -14.76 -22.01
CA SER A 92 -12.66 -14.42 -23.37
C SER A 92 -11.24 -13.88 -23.32
N SER A 93 -10.33 -14.61 -23.92
CA SER A 93 -8.93 -14.31 -24.15
C SER A 93 -8.76 -13.16 -25.15
N LYS A 94 -9.40 -12.01 -24.88
CA LYS A 94 -9.06 -10.77 -25.57
C LYS A 94 -8.01 -10.05 -24.75
N LEU A 95 -6.93 -9.69 -25.43
CA LEU A 95 -5.71 -9.05 -24.96
C LEU A 95 -5.99 -7.77 -24.15
N GLU A 96 -6.42 -7.89 -22.89
CA GLU A 96 -6.42 -6.74 -22.00
C GLU A 96 -4.99 -6.46 -21.57
N LYS A 97 -4.43 -5.34 -22.05
CA LYS A 97 -3.11 -4.84 -21.65
C LYS A 97 -2.99 -4.89 -20.13
N ARG A 98 -1.83 -5.30 -19.61
CA ARG A 98 -1.60 -5.24 -18.16
C ARG A 98 -1.61 -3.77 -17.73
N PRO A 99 -2.02 -3.44 -16.50
CA PRO A 99 -2.01 -2.05 -16.00
C PRO A 99 -0.65 -1.34 -16.04
N ARG A 100 0.44 -2.08 -16.24
CA ARG A 100 1.80 -1.56 -16.44
C ARG A 100 2.04 -1.09 -17.88
N ASP A 101 1.36 -1.70 -18.83
CA ASP A 101 1.51 -1.47 -20.27
C ASP A 101 0.42 -0.52 -20.80
N MET A 102 -0.40 0.04 -19.89
CA MET A 102 -1.41 1.06 -20.18
C MET A 102 -0.82 2.46 -20.05
N THR A 103 -1.27 3.38 -20.90
CA THR A 103 -1.07 4.82 -20.68
C THR A 103 -1.85 5.30 -19.44
N GLU A 104 -1.57 6.51 -18.95
CA GLU A 104 -2.27 7.02 -17.76
C GLU A 104 -3.78 7.15 -17.96
N GLU A 105 -4.22 7.58 -19.15
CA GLU A 105 -5.63 7.72 -19.49
C GLU A 105 -6.33 6.37 -19.57
N GLU A 106 -5.70 5.39 -20.23
CA GLU A 106 -6.16 4.00 -20.28
C GLU A 106 -6.27 3.41 -18.86
N LEU A 107 -5.30 3.67 -18.00
CA LEU A 107 -5.30 3.21 -16.62
C LEU A 107 -6.43 3.84 -15.80
N ARG A 108 -6.75 5.12 -16.01
CA ARG A 108 -7.88 5.80 -15.36
C ARG A 108 -9.20 5.17 -15.79
N ALA A 109 -9.39 4.95 -17.08
CA ALA A 109 -10.58 4.30 -17.63
C ALA A 109 -10.74 2.86 -17.10
N TYR A 110 -9.65 2.08 -17.10
CA TYR A 110 -9.62 0.73 -16.55
C TYR A 110 -10.02 0.70 -15.07
N LYS A 111 -9.46 1.60 -14.24
CA LYS A 111 -9.83 1.71 -12.82
C LYS A 111 -11.28 2.16 -12.62
N ALA A 112 -11.79 3.05 -13.45
CA ALA A 112 -13.19 3.47 -13.39
C ALA A 112 -14.14 2.30 -13.68
N ARG A 113 -13.83 1.50 -14.71
CA ARG A 113 -14.58 0.30 -15.09
C ARG A 113 -14.56 -0.75 -13.99
N GLU A 114 -13.39 -1.02 -13.39
CA GLU A 114 -13.27 -1.95 -12.25
C GLU A 114 -14.07 -1.48 -11.02
N ARG A 115 -14.04 -0.18 -10.70
CA ARG A 115 -14.85 0.39 -9.62
C ARG A 115 -16.35 0.25 -9.88
N LYS A 116 -16.79 0.48 -11.12
CA LYS A 116 -18.19 0.29 -11.54
C LYS A 116 -18.60 -1.18 -11.38
N ARG A 117 -17.80 -2.11 -11.91
CA ARG A 117 -18.04 -3.56 -11.79
C ARG A 117 -18.13 -4.03 -10.33
N GLN A 118 -17.23 -3.54 -9.47
CA GLN A 118 -17.27 -3.83 -8.03
C GLN A 118 -18.49 -3.22 -7.33
N ARG A 119 -18.93 -2.03 -7.75
CA ARG A 119 -20.16 -1.43 -7.24
C ARG A 119 -21.36 -2.28 -7.66
N ASP A 120 -21.43 -2.66 -8.93
CA ASP A 120 -22.55 -3.40 -9.50
C ASP A 120 -22.69 -4.82 -8.91
N SER A 121 -21.58 -5.45 -8.52
CA SER A 121 -21.59 -6.77 -7.86
C SER A 121 -21.98 -6.76 -6.38
N ARG A 122 -22.16 -5.58 -5.76
CA ARG A 122 -22.68 -5.48 -4.38
C ARG A 122 -24.19 -5.72 -4.35
N SER A 123 -24.69 -6.33 -3.28
CA SER A 123 -26.15 -6.45 -3.05
C SER A 123 -26.80 -5.07 -2.97
N SER A 124 -28.07 -4.97 -3.38
CA SER A 124 -28.86 -3.74 -3.38
C SER A 124 -28.81 -3.01 -2.03
N GLN A 125 -28.94 -3.75 -0.93
CA GLN A 125 -28.89 -3.22 0.44
C GLN A 125 -27.53 -2.57 0.80
N LYS A 126 -26.42 -3.07 0.25
CA LYS A 126 -25.07 -2.49 0.47
C LYS A 126 -24.74 -1.35 -0.48
N LYS A 127 -25.52 -1.16 -1.56
CA LYS A 127 -25.39 -0.01 -2.47
C LYS A 127 -26.04 1.23 -1.86
N THR A 128 -27.22 1.08 -1.26
CA THR A 128 -27.98 2.18 -0.64
C THR A 128 -27.34 2.70 0.64
N ALA A 129 -26.79 1.83 1.49
CA ALA A 129 -26.11 2.24 2.72
C ALA A 129 -24.85 3.11 2.49
N GLY A 130 -24.22 3.01 1.31
CA GLY A 130 -23.07 3.84 0.95
C GLY A 130 -23.43 5.20 0.34
N SER A 131 -24.66 5.37 -0.16
CA SER A 131 -25.14 6.64 -0.72
C SER A 131 -25.85 7.51 0.32
N THR A 132 -26.47 6.93 1.33
CA THR A 132 -27.12 7.67 2.42
C THR A 132 -26.13 8.44 3.31
N PHE A 133 -24.89 7.98 3.42
CA PHE A 133 -23.86 8.66 4.21
C PHE A 133 -23.34 9.95 3.56
N VAL A 134 -23.53 10.15 2.26
CA VAL A 134 -23.10 11.36 1.55
C VAL A 134 -24.17 12.46 1.63
N LEU A 135 -25.45 12.09 1.75
CA LEU A 135 -26.56 13.04 1.88
C LEU A 135 -26.64 13.71 3.26
N PHE A 136 -26.05 13.11 4.30
CA PHE A 136 -26.08 13.67 5.66
C PHE A 136 -24.90 14.63 5.98
N CYS A 137 -23.90 14.74 5.10
CA CYS A 137 -22.73 15.61 5.32
C CYS A 137 -22.85 17.01 4.69
N CYS A 138 -23.94 17.33 3.98
CA CYS A 138 -24.14 18.67 3.38
C CYS A 138 -25.11 19.57 4.16
N CYS A 139 -25.62 19.11 5.31
CA CYS A 139 -26.46 19.92 6.19
C CYS A 139 -25.92 19.82 7.62
N PHE A 140 -24.80 20.49 7.90
CA PHE A 140 -24.48 21.05 9.21
C PHE A 140 -23.36 22.09 9.07
#